data_AF-A0A6N6W0K6-F1
#
_entry.id   AF-A0A6N6W0K6-F1
#
_cell.length_a   1.000
_cell.length_b   1.000
_cell.length_c   1.000
_cell.angle_alpha   90.00
_cell.angle_beta   90.00
_cell.angle_gamma   90.00
#
_symmetry.space_group_name_H-M   'P 1'
#
loop_
_entity.id
_entity.type
_entity.pdbx_description
1 polymer ?
#
loop_
_entity_poly.entity_id
_entity_poly.type
_entity_poly.pdbx_seq_one_letter_code
_entity_poly.pdbx_strand_id
1 'polypeptide(L)'
;MTAIGGTAQAGATEAGAPSRPTRMWSQADWPRIKEEVKRLQARIAKATKEGRWGRVSALQRLLTRSHSGKMLAVKRVTENRGKRTPGVDGTIWSSPAAKWKGMEAMQHHGYRALPLRRIYIPKSNGKKRPLGIPRMLC
;
A
#
# COMPACT_ATOMS: atom_id res chain seq x y z
N MET A 1 -3.37 40.74 -13.69
CA MET A 1 -1.95 40.43 -13.38
C MET A 1 -1.73 40.70 -11.91
N THR A 2 -1.71 39.65 -11.09
CA THR A 2 -1.26 39.71 -9.69
C THR A 2 -0.60 38.38 -9.38
N ALA A 3 0.67 38.45 -9.00
CA ALA A 3 1.61 37.34 -9.01
C ALA A 3 1.36 36.35 -7.87
N ILE A 4 1.39 35.07 -8.23
CA ILE A 4 1.45 33.91 -7.34
C ILE A 4 2.90 33.73 -6.87
N GLY A 5 3.24 34.27 -5.70
CA GLY A 5 4.49 34.01 -5.00
C GLY A 5 4.34 32.83 -4.03
N GLY A 6 4.21 31.61 -4.56
CA GLY A 6 4.24 30.39 -3.75
C GLY A 6 5.69 29.96 -3.51
N THR A 7 6.24 30.30 -2.34
CA THR A 7 7.56 29.87 -1.90
C THR A 7 7.66 28.35 -1.89
N ALA A 8 8.50 27.80 -2.78
CA ALA A 8 8.92 26.42 -2.75
C ALA A 8 9.69 26.15 -1.45
N GLN A 9 9.14 25.30 -0.57
CA GLN A 9 9.91 24.73 0.53
C GLN A 9 10.95 23.78 -0.05
N ALA A 10 12.19 24.26 -0.11
CA ALA A 10 13.37 23.44 -0.30
C ALA A 10 13.46 22.45 0.86
N GLY A 11 13.33 21.15 0.55
CA GLY A 11 13.54 20.09 1.52
C GLY A 11 15.00 20.08 1.98
N ALA A 12 15.20 20.27 3.28
CA ALA A 12 16.51 20.15 3.91
C ALA A 12 17.10 18.76 3.65
N THR A 13 18.26 18.72 3.01
CA THR A 13 19.10 17.52 2.93
C THR A 13 19.89 17.43 4.24
N GLU A 14 19.28 16.90 5.29
CA GLU A 14 20.02 16.59 6.53
C GLU A 14 20.97 15.42 6.29
N ALA A 15 22.28 15.68 6.39
CA ALA A 15 23.34 14.69 6.39
C ALA A 15 23.35 13.93 7.72
N GLY A 16 22.33 13.09 7.93
CA GLY A 16 22.19 12.18 9.07
C GLY A 16 21.99 10.74 8.62
N ALA A 17 22.38 9.77 9.46
CA ALA A 17 22.12 8.36 9.19
C ALA A 17 20.61 8.13 8.98
N PRO A 18 20.18 7.35 7.97
CA PRO A 18 18.77 7.14 7.69
C PRO A 18 18.08 6.51 8.91
N SER A 19 16.91 7.04 9.26
CA SER A 19 16.10 6.49 10.36
C SER A 19 15.87 4.98 10.16
N ARG A 20 15.74 4.22 11.26
CA ARG A 20 15.51 2.76 11.20
C ARG A 20 14.37 2.37 10.23
N PRO A 21 13.18 3.01 10.26
CA PRO A 21 12.11 2.72 9.30
C PRO A 21 12.52 2.94 7.84
N THR A 22 13.24 4.02 7.55
CA THR A 22 13.79 4.31 6.21
C THR A 22 14.74 3.19 5.78
N ARG A 23 15.65 2.79 6.67
CA ARG A 23 16.64 1.73 6.38
C ARG A 23 15.98 0.38 6.11
N MET A 24 15.00 -0.01 6.94
CA MET A 24 14.31 -1.30 6.82
C MET A 24 13.53 -1.40 5.50
N TRP A 25 12.87 -0.32 5.07
CA TRP A 25 12.19 -0.31 3.78
C TRP A 25 13.15 -0.34 2.59
N SER A 26 14.21 0.49 2.64
CA SER A 26 15.16 0.61 1.53
C SER A 26 16.03 -0.63 1.34
N GLN A 27 16.37 -1.34 2.42
CA GLN A 27 17.19 -2.55 2.41
C GLN A 27 16.36 -3.85 2.36
N ALA A 28 15.05 -3.76 2.17
CA ALA A 28 14.19 -4.93 2.11
C ALA A 28 14.55 -5.83 0.91
N ASP A 29 14.76 -7.12 1.18
CA ASP A 29 14.98 -8.14 0.15
C ASP A 29 13.67 -8.45 -0.60
N TRP A 30 13.40 -7.66 -1.64
CA TRP A 30 12.17 -7.79 -2.43
C TRP A 30 12.03 -9.12 -3.17
N PRO A 31 13.08 -9.69 -3.79
CA PRO A 31 13.02 -11.04 -4.36
C PRO A 31 12.54 -12.08 -3.35
N ARG A 32 13.15 -12.13 -2.15
CA ARG A 32 12.76 -13.08 -1.11
C ARG A 32 11.32 -12.87 -0.64
N ILE A 33 10.92 -11.62 -0.37
CA ILE A 33 9.55 -11.29 0.04
C ILE A 33 8.52 -11.78 -1.00
N LYS A 34 8.80 -11.58 -2.29
CA LYS A 34 7.92 -12.04 -3.37
C LYS A 34 7.83 -13.56 -3.42
N GLU A 35 8.94 -14.26 -3.27
CA GLU A 35 8.97 -15.72 -3.32
C GLU A 35 8.22 -16.34 -2.13
N GLU A 36 8.38 -15.80 -0.92
CA GLU A 36 7.63 -16.25 0.26
C GLU A 36 6.11 -16.10 0.08
N VAL A 37 5.66 -14.95 -0.45
CA VAL A 37 4.24 -14.72 -0.76
C VAL A 37 3.75 -15.68 -1.86
N LYS A 38 4.53 -15.86 -2.92
CA LYS A 38 4.20 -16.78 -4.03
C LYS A 38 4.05 -18.22 -3.53
N ARG A 39 4.95 -18.67 -2.66
CA ARG A 39 4.88 -20.00 -2.03
C ARG A 39 3.61 -20.18 -1.20
N LEU A 40 3.22 -19.19 -0.41
CA LEU A 40 1.96 -19.23 0.35
C LEU A 40 0.75 -19.26 -0.58
N GLN A 41 0.74 -18.46 -1.65
CA GLN A 41 -0.33 -18.45 -2.64
C GLN A 41 -0.46 -19.80 -3.37
N ALA A 42 0.66 -20.41 -3.75
CA ALA A 42 0.65 -21.76 -4.35
C ALA A 42 0.11 -22.82 -3.39
N ARG A 43 0.44 -22.74 -2.10
CA ARG A 43 -0.13 -23.62 -1.06
C ARG A 43 -1.63 -23.44 -0.90
N ILE A 44 -2.12 -22.20 -0.97
CA ILE A 44 -3.56 -21.90 -0.96
C ILE A 44 -4.22 -22.55 -2.18
N ALA A 45 -3.69 -22.31 -3.38
CA ALA A 45 -4.23 -22.89 -4.62
C ALA A 45 -4.28 -24.43 -4.57
N LYS A 46 -3.22 -25.08 -4.07
CA LYS A 46 -3.18 -26.53 -3.87
C LYS A 46 -4.25 -27.00 -2.89
N ALA A 47 -4.37 -26.35 -1.72
CA ALA A 47 -5.38 -26.71 -0.71
C ALA A 47 -6.81 -26.50 -1.21
N THR A 48 -7.06 -25.46 -2.02
CA THR A 48 -8.36 -25.24 -2.68
C THR A 48 -8.67 -26.36 -3.66
N LYS A 49 -7.71 -26.77 -4.50
CA LYS A 49 -7.90 -27.89 -5.44
C LYS A 49 -8.23 -29.21 -4.72
N GLU A 50 -7.65 -29.43 -3.54
CA GLU A 50 -7.90 -30.61 -2.69
C GLU A 50 -9.18 -30.49 -1.84
N GLY A 51 -9.94 -29.40 -1.93
CA GLY A 51 -11.16 -29.19 -1.14
C GLY A 51 -10.94 -28.96 0.37
N ARG A 52 -9.70 -28.68 0.79
CA ARG A 52 -9.32 -28.56 2.21
C ARG A 52 -9.55 -27.15 2.75
N TRP A 53 -10.81 -26.76 2.92
CA TRP A 53 -11.21 -25.39 3.29
C TRP A 53 -10.61 -24.88 4.61
N GLY A 54 -10.52 -25.70 5.66
CA GLY A 54 -9.88 -25.30 6.92
C GLY A 54 -8.40 -24.92 6.74
N ARG A 55 -7.69 -25.64 5.87
CA ARG A 55 -6.30 -25.34 5.50
C ARG A 55 -6.21 -24.06 4.66
N VAL A 56 -7.16 -23.82 3.76
CA VAL A 56 -7.25 -22.57 2.99
C VAL A 56 -7.39 -21.37 3.93
N SER A 57 -8.34 -21.42 4.86
CA SER A 57 -8.58 -20.34 5.82
C SER A 57 -7.36 -20.08 6.72
N ALA A 58 -6.68 -21.14 7.17
CA ALA A 58 -5.45 -21.02 7.96
C ALA A 58 -4.31 -20.35 7.16
N LEU A 59 -4.12 -20.74 5.89
CA LEU A 59 -3.09 -20.16 5.02
C LEU A 59 -3.37 -18.71 4.63
N GLN A 60 -4.64 -18.36 4.37
CA GLN A 60 -5.04 -16.97 4.12
C GLN A 60 -4.80 -16.09 5.34
N ARG A 61 -5.13 -16.59 6.55
CA ARG A 61 -4.85 -15.90 7.82
C ARG A 61 -3.35 -15.74 8.05
N LEU A 62 -2.55 -16.75 7.71
CA LEU A 62 -1.09 -16.65 7.78
C LEU A 62 -0.55 -15.59 6.80
N LEU A 63 -1.03 -15.59 5.55
CA LEU A 63 -0.57 -14.65 4.52
C LEU A 63 -0.86 -13.20 4.89
N THR A 64 -2.08 -12.91 5.33
CA THR A 64 -2.51 -11.53 5.71
C THR A 64 -1.77 -10.99 6.93
N ARG A 65 -1.29 -11.86 7.82
CA ARG A 65 -0.52 -11.48 9.02
C ARG A 65 0.99 -11.47 8.80
N SER A 66 1.48 -12.13 7.75
CA SER A 66 2.90 -12.23 7.45
C SER A 66 3.53 -10.87 7.14
N HIS A 67 4.77 -10.68 7.61
CA HIS A 67 5.55 -9.47 7.31
C HIS A 67 5.72 -9.27 5.79
N SER A 68 6.08 -10.32 5.08
CA SER A 68 6.28 -10.32 3.61
C SER A 68 5.00 -9.97 2.86
N GLY A 69 3.84 -10.48 3.31
CA GLY A 69 2.54 -10.12 2.74
C GLY A 69 2.20 -8.64 2.90
N LYS A 70 2.39 -8.10 4.12
CA LYS A 70 2.15 -6.69 4.42
C LYS A 70 3.11 -5.77 3.63
N MET A 71 4.41 -6.08 3.61
CA MET A 71 5.42 -5.35 2.85
C MET A 71 5.09 -5.28 1.36
N LEU A 72 4.71 -6.42 0.76
CA LEU A 72 4.34 -6.48 -0.65
C LEU A 72 3.06 -5.69 -0.94
N ALA A 73 2.09 -5.70 -0.02
CA ALA A 73 0.86 -4.91 -0.14
C ALA A 73 1.15 -3.40 -0.16
N VAL A 74 1.94 -2.90 0.78
CA VAL A 74 2.34 -1.47 0.82
C VAL A 74 3.11 -1.09 -0.44
N LYS A 75 4.02 -1.95 -0.92
CA LYS A 75 4.79 -1.67 -2.13
C LYS A 75 3.87 -1.50 -3.34
N ARG A 76 2.91 -2.41 -3.51
CA ARG A 76 1.93 -2.36 -4.62
C ARG A 76 1.09 -1.08 -4.59
N VAL A 77 0.62 -0.66 -3.41
CA VAL A 77 -0.21 0.55 -3.28
C VAL A 77 0.62 1.82 -3.52
N THR A 78 1.86 1.86 -3.04
CA THR A 78 2.69 3.07 -3.07
C THR A 78 3.54 3.23 -4.33
N GLU A 79 3.63 2.20 -5.17
CA GLU A 79 4.33 2.26 -6.46
C GLU A 79 3.39 2.26 -7.67
N ASN A 80 2.07 2.22 -7.45
CA ASN A 80 1.10 2.25 -8.54
C ASN A 80 1.08 3.62 -9.26
N ARG A 81 0.40 3.68 -10.42
CA ARG A 81 0.23 4.92 -11.20
C ARG A 81 -0.50 6.02 -10.42
N GLY A 82 -1.37 5.63 -9.49
CA GLY A 82 -2.17 6.52 -8.65
C GLY A 82 -1.51 6.97 -7.35
N LYS A 83 -0.23 6.64 -7.10
CA LYS A 83 0.43 6.74 -5.78
C LYS A 83 0.48 8.14 -5.17
N ARG A 84 0.29 9.17 -5.99
CA ARG A 84 0.24 10.58 -5.57
C ARG A 84 -1.17 11.06 -5.23
N THR A 85 -2.18 10.20 -5.38
CA THR A 85 -3.57 10.54 -5.07
C THR A 85 -3.81 10.27 -3.59
N PRO A 86 -4.17 11.28 -2.78
CA PRO A 86 -4.49 11.06 -1.38
C PRO A 86 -5.77 10.21 -1.27
N GLY A 87 -5.78 9.34 -0.26
CA GLY A 87 -6.98 8.63 0.13
C GLY A 87 -8.06 9.57 0.66
N VAL A 88 -9.20 9.01 1.05
CA VAL A 88 -10.28 9.76 1.73
C VAL A 88 -9.78 10.41 3.02
N ASP A 89 -8.77 9.79 3.65
CA ASP A 89 -8.05 10.24 4.84
C ASP A 89 -6.99 11.33 4.56
N GLY A 90 -6.88 11.83 3.32
CA GLY A 90 -5.89 12.86 2.95
C GLY A 90 -4.44 12.37 2.96
N THR A 91 -4.20 11.08 3.26
CA THR A 91 -2.88 10.54 3.56
C THR A 91 -2.20 9.99 2.29
N ILE A 92 -0.88 10.18 2.19
CA ILE A 92 -0.02 9.60 1.15
C ILE A 92 1.26 9.04 1.80
N TRP A 93 1.67 7.84 1.42
CA TRP A 93 2.94 7.24 1.87
C TRP A 93 4.05 7.48 0.84
N SER A 94 4.58 8.70 0.81
CA SER A 94 5.62 9.11 -0.13
C SER A 94 7.03 8.66 0.29
N SER A 95 7.36 8.75 1.58
CA SER A 95 8.69 8.42 2.10
C SER A 95 8.84 6.93 2.48
N PRO A 96 10.05 6.35 2.40
CA PRO A 96 10.32 4.98 2.86
C PRO A 96 9.90 4.74 4.32
N ALA A 97 10.13 5.73 5.20
CA ALA A 97 9.68 5.67 6.59
C ALA A 97 8.15 5.63 6.72
N ALA A 98 7.41 6.42 5.93
CA ALA A 98 5.96 6.39 5.93
C ALA A 98 5.41 5.04 5.44
N LYS A 99 6.06 4.44 4.43
CA LYS A 99 5.71 3.09 3.93
C LYS A 99 5.91 2.02 4.99
N TRP A 100 7.05 2.05 5.68
CA TRP A 100 7.34 1.13 6.78
C TRP A 100 6.34 1.29 7.93
N LYS A 101 6.09 2.53 8.38
CA LYS A 101 5.10 2.80 9.43
C LYS A 101 3.69 2.37 9.02
N GLY A 102 3.31 2.58 7.75
CA GLY A 102 2.04 2.10 7.21
C GLY A 102 1.92 0.57 7.25
N MET A 103 3.03 -0.13 7.00
CA MET A 103 3.11 -1.59 7.12
C MET A 103 2.92 -2.07 8.57
N GLU A 104 3.57 -1.41 9.53
CA GLU A 104 3.43 -1.69 10.96
C GLU A 104 2.03 -1.38 11.49
N ALA A 105 1.42 -0.29 11.00
CA ALA A 105 0.10 0.16 11.41
C ALA A 105 -1.04 -0.77 10.95
N MET A 106 -0.81 -1.63 9.94
CA MET A 106 -1.84 -2.55 9.45
C MET A 106 -2.23 -3.56 10.52
N GLN A 107 -3.46 -3.42 11.02
CA GLN A 107 -4.07 -4.32 12.00
C GLN A 107 -5.09 -5.23 11.33
N HIS A 108 -5.20 -6.46 11.84
CA HIS A 108 -6.21 -7.42 11.36
C HIS A 108 -7.58 -7.16 12.02
N HIS A 109 -7.58 -6.63 13.24
CA HIS A 109 -8.78 -6.35 14.01
C HIS A 109 -9.01 -4.84 14.07
N GLY A 110 -10.28 -4.43 14.17
CA GLY A 110 -10.63 -3.02 14.32
C GLY A 110 -10.57 -2.19 13.04
N TYR A 111 -10.31 -2.80 11.87
CA TYR A 111 -10.38 -2.08 10.59
C TYR A 111 -11.81 -1.55 10.36
N ARG A 112 -11.91 -0.22 10.19
CA ARG A 112 -13.14 0.47 9.81
C ARG A 112 -12.94 1.10 8.45
N ALA A 113 -13.60 0.52 7.44
CA ALA A 113 -13.60 1.09 6.10
C ALA A 113 -14.27 2.48 6.10
N LEU A 114 -13.68 3.43 5.39
CA LEU A 114 -14.27 4.75 5.15
C LEU A 114 -15.03 4.73 3.80
N PRO A 115 -16.05 5.58 3.62
CA PRO A 115 -16.74 5.70 2.34
C PRO A 115 -15.77 6.12 1.23
N LEU A 116 -15.97 5.59 0.02
CA LEU A 116 -15.09 5.87 -1.11
C LEU A 116 -15.27 7.31 -1.61
N ARG A 117 -14.17 8.00 -1.91
CA ARG A 117 -14.20 9.32 -2.56
C ARG A 117 -14.40 9.13 -4.06
N ARG A 118 -15.52 9.63 -4.58
CA ARG A 118 -15.82 9.58 -6.02
C ARG A 118 -15.14 10.73 -6.75
N ILE A 119 -14.37 10.40 -7.78
CA ILE A 119 -13.87 11.36 -8.77
C ILE A 119 -14.28 10.94 -10.17
N TYR A 120 -14.40 11.89 -11.08
CA TYR A 120 -14.83 11.65 -12.45
C TYR A 120 -13.68 11.90 -13.42
N ILE A 121 -13.32 10.87 -14.17
CA ILE A 121 -12.26 10.97 -15.19
C ILE A 121 -12.95 11.16 -16.55
N PRO A 122 -12.59 12.21 -17.32
CA PRO A 122 -13.16 12.42 -18.65
C PRO A 122 -12.75 11.30 -19.60
N LYS A 123 -13.67 10.88 -20.46
CA LYS A 123 -13.41 10.03 -21.62
C LYS A 123 -13.31 10.89 -22.88
N SER A 124 -12.70 10.33 -23.93
CA SER A 124 -12.63 10.96 -25.26
C SER A 124 -14.00 11.23 -25.87
N ASN A 125 -15.04 10.46 -25.52
CA ASN A 125 -16.40 10.60 -26.02
C ASN A 125 -17.28 11.59 -25.24
N GLY A 126 -16.70 12.48 -24.44
CA GLY A 126 -17.41 13.50 -23.65
C GLY A 126 -18.09 12.97 -22.37
N LYS A 127 -18.26 11.65 -22.22
CA LYS A 127 -18.79 11.05 -20.98
C LYS A 127 -17.71 11.00 -19.88
N LYS A 128 -18.13 10.87 -18.63
CA LYS A 128 -17.22 10.69 -17.48
C LYS A 128 -17.29 9.27 -16.93
N ARG A 129 -16.15 8.68 -16.56
CA ARG A 129 -16.13 7.42 -15.78
C ARG A 129 -15.95 7.75 -14.29
N PRO A 130 -16.77 7.20 -13.39
CA PRO A 130 -16.57 7.35 -11.96
C PRO A 130 -15.44 6.43 -11.48
N LEU A 131 -14.53 6.96 -10.68
CA LEU A 131 -13.50 6.19 -9.96
C LEU A 131 -13.73 6.39 -8.46
N GLY A 132 -13.74 5.30 -7.71
CA GLY A 132 -13.78 5.32 -6.25
C GLY A 132 -12.36 5.23 -5.70
N ILE A 133 -11.94 6.23 -4.93
CA ILE A 133 -10.65 6.23 -4.23
C ILE A 133 -10.90 5.80 -2.78
N PRO A 134 -10.23 4.73 -2.29
CA PRO A 134 -10.36 4.28 -0.91
C PRO A 134 -9.49 5.11 0.05
N ARG A 135 -9.55 4.78 1.35
CA ARG A 135 -8.56 5.22 2.35
C ARG A 135 -7.23 4.49 2.17
N MET A 136 -6.12 5.10 2.61
CA MET A 136 -4.80 4.46 2.56
C MET A 136 -4.54 3.54 3.74
N LEU A 137 -5.04 3.90 4.93
CA LEU A 137 -4.86 3.09 6.13
C LEU A 137 -5.78 1.85 6.14
N CYS A 138 -5.24 0.72 6.60
CA CYS A 138 -5.96 -0.49 6.97
C CYS A 138 -5.79 -0.77 8.46
#